data_AF-A0A520I8K5-F1
#
_entry.id   AF-A0A520I8K5-F1
#
_cell.length_a   1.000
_cell.length_b   1.000
_cell.length_c   1.000
_cell.angle_alpha   90.00
_cell.angle_beta   90.00
_cell.angle_gamma   90.00
#
_symmetry.space_group_name_H-M   'P 1'
#
loop_
_entity.id
_entity.type
_entity.pdbx_description
1 polymer ?
#
loop_
_entity_poly.entity_id
_entity_poly.type
_entity_poly.pdbx_seq_one_letter_code
_entity_poly.pdbx_strand_id
1 'polypeptide(L)'
;DIVRLARRQDGAKAKAVTVEPGRLSRQPLPALANGPAGWFVIGRLVEDGVLIQRPGSQVEKVDRAALDALWDGELILLTTREARGAGKGRFDLSWFVPQIIRYRRLIGEVLLITFALNLLGLAAPLLFQNVIDKVLAHNAQTTLNVLAIGFVAVSVWETMFGWIRSRVYAETSQKIDVELGARLFRHLLALPLSYFEKRRVGDTVTRVRQLETIREFLTTASLSVLVDPLFVGVFMVAMLLYSPALFGIVAVSLVGYVIVSVSVTGTLRQRIEEKFERGAASNALLVESVSGIQTVKAAAVEPQWQDRWERQLAATSAASLRVTNIGSTGSQAVELISKLTFAAILFFGAKSVMGGTLTLGGLVAFNMFAQRVSGPVIRLAQLWQDFQQVRISVERLGDILNHPVEP
;
A
#
# COMPACT_ATOMS: atom_id res chain seq x y z
N ASP A 1 32.15 13.98 29.83
CA ASP A 1 31.34 15.19 29.59
C ASP A 1 30.37 14.96 28.43
N ILE A 2 29.14 14.59 28.76
CA ILE A 2 28.08 14.22 27.81
C ILE A 2 27.61 15.44 27.00
N VAL A 3 27.63 16.63 27.59
CA VAL A 3 27.25 17.88 26.89
C VAL A 3 28.24 18.17 25.76
N ARG A 4 29.54 17.98 26.02
CA ARG A 4 30.59 18.14 25.01
C ARG A 4 30.48 17.13 23.87
N LEU A 5 30.10 15.88 24.17
CA LEU A 5 29.87 14.86 23.16
C LEU A 5 28.62 15.16 22.32
N ALA A 6 27.53 15.61 22.96
CA ALA A 6 26.31 15.99 22.27
C ALA A 6 26.50 17.19 21.33
N ARG A 7 27.30 18.18 21.73
CA ARG A 7 27.63 19.35 20.88
C ARG A 7 28.51 19.03 19.67
N ARG A 8 29.13 17.84 19.62
CA ARG A 8 29.89 17.37 18.44
C ARG A 8 29.00 16.72 17.39
N GLN A 9 27.73 16.47 17.67
CA GLN A 9 26.78 16.00 16.67
C GLN A 9 26.12 17.18 15.95
N ASP A 10 26.09 17.12 14.62
CA ASP A 10 25.53 18.19 13.80
C ASP A 10 24.08 18.50 14.17
N GLY A 11 23.77 19.79 14.36
CA GLY A 11 22.42 20.26 14.67
C GLY A 11 21.92 20.03 16.10
N ALA A 12 22.68 19.34 16.96
CA ALA A 12 22.33 19.11 18.36
C ALA A 12 22.76 20.26 19.29
N LYS A 13 21.80 20.83 20.03
CA LYS A 13 22.04 21.77 21.13
C LYS A 13 21.81 21.04 22.44
N ALA A 14 22.85 21.01 23.27
CA ALA A 14 22.81 20.43 24.61
C ALA A 14 23.08 21.52 25.67
N LYS A 15 22.25 21.55 26.70
CA LYS A 15 22.41 22.42 27.87
C LYS A 15 22.21 21.61 29.15
N ALA A 16 23.21 21.61 30.02
CA ALA A 16 23.06 21.12 31.39
C ALA A 16 22.33 22.19 32.23
N VAL A 17 21.36 21.76 33.01
CA VAL A 17 20.54 22.60 33.90
C VAL A 17 20.31 21.83 35.19
N THR A 18 20.50 22.48 36.33
CA THR A 18 20.07 21.96 37.63
C THR A 18 18.66 22.45 37.92
N VAL A 19 17.74 21.53 38.20
CA VAL A 19 16.31 21.81 38.35
C VAL A 19 15.81 21.16 39.62
N GLU A 20 15.08 21.92 40.43
CA GLU A 20 14.38 21.38 41.61
C GLU A 20 13.26 20.43 41.18
N PRO A 21 13.00 19.34 41.92
CA PRO A 21 12.07 18.31 41.49
C PRO A 21 10.63 18.81 41.22
N GLY A 22 10.16 19.80 41.99
CA GLY A 22 8.86 20.44 41.80
C GLY A 22 8.71 21.24 40.50
N ARG A 23 9.82 21.56 39.80
CA ARG A 23 9.84 22.34 38.55
C ARG A 23 10.04 21.50 37.29
N LEU A 24 10.08 20.17 37.42
CA LEU A 24 10.23 19.24 36.29
C LEU A 24 9.13 19.41 35.22
N SER A 25 7.91 19.76 35.64
CA SER A 25 6.76 20.02 34.75
C SER A 25 6.95 21.20 33.78
N ARG A 26 7.92 22.08 34.06
CA ARG A 26 8.22 23.26 33.23
C ARG A 26 9.42 23.05 32.30
N GLN A 27 10.03 21.86 32.32
CA GLN A 27 11.18 21.55 31.48
C GLN A 27 10.77 20.82 30.20
N PRO A 28 11.51 21.01 29.08
CA PRO A 28 11.27 20.26 27.86
C PRO A 28 11.71 18.80 28.06
N LEU A 29 10.75 17.87 27.92
CA LEU A 29 10.98 16.43 27.93
C LEU A 29 10.93 15.88 26.48
N PRO A 30 11.65 14.80 26.13
CA PRO A 30 12.48 13.97 27.00
C PRO A 30 13.82 14.63 27.35
N ALA A 31 14.33 14.35 28.55
CA ALA A 31 15.59 14.87 29.06
C ALA A 31 16.44 13.75 29.67
N LEU A 32 17.76 13.91 29.64
CA LEU A 32 18.68 12.97 30.29
C LEU A 32 18.92 13.45 31.73
N ALA A 33 18.62 12.61 32.71
CA ALA A 33 18.77 12.89 34.13
C ALA A 33 19.94 12.10 34.72
N ASN A 34 20.62 12.71 35.68
CA ASN A 34 21.67 12.06 36.45
C ASN A 34 21.16 11.65 37.83
N GLY A 35 21.57 10.48 38.29
CA GLY A 35 21.22 9.97 39.62
C GLY A 35 22.32 9.10 40.20
N PRO A 36 22.16 8.64 41.46
CA PRO A 36 23.18 7.88 42.17
C PRO A 36 23.50 6.53 41.52
N ALA A 37 22.58 5.97 40.73
CA ALA A 37 22.76 4.73 39.97
C ALA A 37 23.24 4.96 38.52
N GLY A 38 23.53 6.21 38.13
CA GLY A 38 23.96 6.61 36.80
C GLY A 38 22.89 7.35 36.00
N TRP A 39 23.17 7.54 34.70
CA TRP A 39 22.31 8.31 33.80
C TRP A 39 21.07 7.53 33.34
N PHE A 40 19.92 8.20 33.31
CA PHE A 40 18.66 7.66 32.80
C PHE A 40 17.88 8.73 32.03
N VAL A 41 16.88 8.31 31.26
CA VAL A 41 16.04 9.20 30.47
C VAL A 41 14.72 9.43 31.19
N ILE A 42 14.34 10.70 31.37
CA ILE A 42 12.99 11.09 31.78
C ILE A 42 12.19 11.35 30.50
N GLY A 43 11.19 10.50 30.25
CA GLY A 43 10.42 10.49 29.01
C GLY A 43 9.25 11.48 29.00
N ARG A 44 8.24 11.24 29.86
CA ARG A 44 7.03 12.06 29.93
C ARG A 44 6.42 11.99 31.34
N LEU A 45 5.80 13.08 31.75
CA LEU A 45 4.94 13.16 32.93
C LEU A 45 3.56 12.58 32.60
N VAL A 46 3.08 11.65 33.40
CA VAL A 46 1.74 11.04 33.32
C VAL A 46 0.96 11.51 34.57
N GLU A 47 -0.38 11.43 34.55
CA GLU A 47 -1.24 11.92 35.64
C GLU A 47 -0.77 11.38 37.02
N ASP A 48 -0.46 10.09 37.11
CA ASP A 48 -0.01 9.42 38.33
C ASP A 48 1.45 8.96 38.30
N GLY A 49 2.38 9.72 37.71
CA GLY A 49 3.81 9.37 37.80
C GLY A 49 4.67 9.87 36.65
N VAL A 50 5.90 9.37 36.57
CA VAL A 50 6.90 9.76 35.59
C VAL A 50 7.43 8.51 34.90
N LEU A 51 7.45 8.55 33.56
CA LEU A 51 8.06 7.47 32.78
C LEU A 51 9.57 7.70 32.70
N ILE A 52 10.33 6.74 33.20
CA ILE A 52 11.79 6.74 33.12
C ILE A 52 12.28 5.52 32.34
N GLN A 53 13.48 5.63 31.78
CA GLN A 53 14.15 4.50 31.14
C GLN A 53 15.63 4.51 31.51
N ARG A 54 16.11 3.40 32.11
CA ARG A 54 17.55 3.21 32.36
C ARG A 54 18.21 2.49 31.18
N PRO A 55 19.52 2.69 30.94
CA PRO A 55 20.25 1.99 29.89
C PRO A 55 20.05 0.46 29.98
N GLY A 56 19.60 -0.16 28.88
CA GLY A 56 19.39 -1.62 28.81
C GLY A 56 18.10 -2.15 29.45
N SER A 57 17.24 -1.28 29.97
CA SER A 57 15.95 -1.66 30.58
C SER A 57 14.75 -1.14 29.78
N GLN A 58 13.58 -1.75 30.00
CA GLN A 58 12.32 -1.25 29.44
C GLN A 58 11.86 0.02 30.17
N VAL A 59 10.89 0.71 29.58
CA VAL A 59 10.31 1.92 30.16
C VAL A 59 9.55 1.55 31.44
N GLU A 60 9.88 2.21 32.54
CA GLU A 60 9.27 1.99 33.85
C GLU A 60 8.48 3.24 34.26
N LYS A 61 7.33 3.03 34.89
CA LYS A 61 6.54 4.09 35.51
C LYS A 61 6.93 4.19 36.98
N VAL A 62 7.40 5.36 37.40
CA VAL A 62 7.84 5.61 38.77
C VAL A 62 7.02 6.76 39.35
N ASP A 63 6.65 6.64 40.63
CA ASP A 63 5.93 7.69 41.34
C ASP A 63 6.82 8.92 41.58
N ARG A 64 6.20 10.09 41.76
CA ARG A 64 6.94 11.35 41.93
C ARG A 64 7.88 11.33 43.14
N ALA A 65 7.43 10.74 44.26
CA ALA A 65 8.25 10.59 45.46
C ALA A 65 9.45 9.64 45.25
N ALA A 66 9.29 8.61 44.41
CA ALA A 66 10.37 7.69 44.08
C ALA A 66 11.34 8.30 43.05
N LEU A 67 10.89 9.25 42.22
CA LEU A 67 11.76 10.01 41.33
C LEU A 67 12.71 10.93 42.11
N ASP A 68 12.23 11.56 43.19
CA ASP A 68 13.06 12.44 44.04
C ASP A 68 14.24 11.68 44.68
N ALA A 69 14.07 10.39 44.96
CA ALA A 69 15.14 9.53 45.47
C ALA A 69 16.13 9.05 44.39
N LEU A 70 15.74 9.13 43.12
CA LEU A 70 16.50 8.63 41.96
C LEU A 70 17.21 9.73 41.17
N TRP A 71 16.87 11.00 41.40
CA TRP A 71 17.31 12.13 40.60
C TRP A 71 18.00 13.19 41.44
N ASP A 72 19.26 13.50 41.13
CA ASP A 72 20.08 14.46 41.88
C ASP A 72 19.83 15.93 41.46
N GLY A 73 18.78 16.19 40.67
CA GLY A 73 18.45 17.53 40.17
C GLY A 73 19.19 17.95 38.90
N GLU A 74 20.20 17.19 38.44
CA GLU A 74 20.92 17.49 37.21
C GLU A 74 20.18 16.94 35.97
N LEU A 75 19.91 17.82 34.99
CA LEU A 75 19.31 17.48 33.71
C LEU A 75 20.17 17.98 32.56
N ILE A 76 20.32 17.15 31.54
CA ILE A 76 20.83 17.56 30.23
C ILE A 76 19.65 17.65 29.27
N LEU A 77 19.30 18.88 28.90
CA LEU A 77 18.29 19.18 27.90
C LEU A 77 18.93 19.08 26.51
N LEU A 78 18.33 18.26 25.65
CA LEU A 78 18.78 18.03 24.29
C LEU A 78 17.69 18.49 23.32
N THR A 79 18.07 19.33 22.37
CA THR A 79 17.21 19.68 21.24
C THR A 79 18.03 19.63 19.96
N THR A 80 17.52 18.94 18.94
CA THR A 80 18.11 18.97 17.60
C THR A 80 17.29 19.89 16.71
N ARG A 81 17.96 20.73 15.92
CA ARG A 81 17.29 21.58 14.92
C ARG A 81 16.54 20.72 13.89
N GLU A 82 17.00 19.48 13.69
CA GLU A 82 16.33 18.47 12.87
C GLU A 82 15.10 17.83 13.52
N ALA A 83 14.88 17.83 14.84
CA ALA A 83 13.66 17.22 15.40
C ALA A 83 12.36 17.94 14.97
N ARG A 84 12.47 19.17 14.42
CA ARG A 84 11.34 19.92 13.82
C ARG A 84 11.15 19.65 12.33
N GLY A 85 12.13 19.03 11.66
CA GLY A 85 12.15 18.73 10.21
C GLY A 85 12.21 17.23 9.86
N ALA A 86 12.78 16.40 10.72
CA ALA A 86 12.65 14.95 10.75
C ALA A 86 11.29 14.57 11.36
N GLY A 87 10.23 15.19 10.85
CA GLY A 87 8.94 14.54 10.91
C GLY A 87 9.12 13.22 10.18
N LYS A 88 8.85 12.09 10.87
CA LYS A 88 8.49 10.81 10.23
C LYS A 88 7.88 11.16 8.88
N GLY A 89 8.58 10.91 7.79
CA GLY A 89 8.18 11.39 6.47
C GLY A 89 6.76 10.90 6.22
N ARG A 90 5.77 11.75 6.47
CA ARG A 90 4.38 11.43 6.22
C ARG A 90 4.33 11.40 4.70
N PHE A 91 4.15 10.20 4.17
CA PHE A 91 3.86 9.88 2.78
C PHE A 91 3.49 11.14 1.98
N ASP A 92 4.45 11.68 1.25
CA ASP A 92 4.20 12.85 0.41
C ASP A 92 4.02 12.36 -1.02
N LEU A 93 2.78 12.41 -1.53
CA LEU A 93 2.52 12.10 -2.94
C LEU A 93 3.05 13.21 -3.87
N SER A 94 3.48 14.35 -3.32
CA SER A 94 3.91 15.52 -4.08
C SER A 94 5.07 15.22 -5.03
N TRP A 95 5.98 14.30 -4.69
CA TRP A 95 7.09 13.95 -5.58
C TRP A 95 6.64 13.18 -6.84
N PHE A 96 5.43 12.60 -6.84
CA PHE A 96 4.85 11.90 -7.98
C PHE A 96 4.08 12.81 -8.94
N VAL A 97 3.53 13.91 -8.43
CA VAL A 97 2.72 14.87 -9.22
C VAL A 97 3.49 15.38 -10.45
N PRO A 98 4.78 15.76 -10.37
CA PRO A 98 5.56 16.18 -11.54
C PRO A 98 5.68 15.10 -12.62
N GLN A 99 5.74 13.82 -12.24
CA GLN A 99 5.86 12.71 -13.21
C GLN A 99 4.52 12.45 -13.90
N ILE A 100 3.40 12.48 -13.17
CA ILE A 100 2.05 12.35 -13.75
C ILE A 100 1.78 13.48 -14.75
N ILE A 101 2.14 14.72 -14.40
CA ILE A 101 1.95 15.88 -15.28
C ILE A 101 2.78 15.73 -16.57
N ARG A 102 3.98 15.16 -16.48
CA ARG A 102 4.87 15.00 -17.63
C ARG A 102 4.36 13.99 -18.67
N TYR A 103 3.68 12.93 -18.23
CA TYR A 103 3.09 11.91 -19.11
C TYR A 103 1.58 12.10 -19.35
N ARG A 104 1.02 13.29 -19.06
CA ARG A 104 -0.41 13.58 -19.16
C ARG A 104 -1.09 13.20 -20.48
N ARG A 105 -0.35 13.24 -21.61
CA ARG A 105 -0.88 12.88 -22.93
C ARG A 105 -1.13 11.38 -23.05
N LEU A 106 -0.15 10.57 -22.66
CA LEU A 106 -0.26 9.10 -22.66
C LEU A 106 -1.29 8.61 -21.65
N ILE A 107 -1.29 9.22 -20.45
CA ILE A 107 -2.31 8.97 -19.42
C ILE A 107 -3.70 9.34 -19.97
N GLY A 108 -3.84 10.50 -20.62
CA GLY A 108 -5.09 10.93 -21.26
C GLY A 108 -5.61 9.98 -22.33
N GLU A 109 -4.73 9.41 -23.17
CA GLU A 109 -5.09 8.41 -24.18
C GLU A 109 -5.64 7.12 -23.52
N VAL A 110 -4.97 6.59 -22.49
CA VAL A 110 -5.45 5.41 -21.75
C VAL A 110 -6.78 5.69 -21.03
N LEU A 111 -6.93 6.88 -20.44
CA LEU A 111 -8.16 7.30 -19.77
C LEU A 111 -9.32 7.38 -20.77
N LEU A 112 -9.10 7.94 -21.96
CA LEU A 112 -10.11 8.06 -23.01
C LEU A 112 -10.54 6.69 -23.53
N ILE A 113 -9.61 5.77 -23.76
CA ILE A 113 -9.95 4.39 -24.17
C ILE A 113 -10.71 3.66 -23.05
N THR A 114 -10.29 3.83 -21.79
CA THR A 114 -10.98 3.24 -20.63
C THR A 114 -12.40 3.79 -20.48
N PHE A 115 -12.57 5.08 -20.71
CA PHE A 115 -13.89 5.72 -20.74
C PHE A 115 -14.77 5.11 -21.85
N ALA A 116 -14.25 4.99 -23.08
CA ALA A 116 -14.97 4.38 -24.19
C ALA A 116 -15.36 2.92 -23.91
N LEU A 117 -14.45 2.13 -23.32
CA LEU A 117 -14.71 0.75 -22.90
C LEU A 117 -15.82 0.65 -21.86
N ASN A 118 -15.79 1.49 -20.85
CA ASN A 118 -16.83 1.49 -19.82
C ASN A 118 -18.20 1.93 -20.39
N LEU A 119 -18.20 2.84 -21.36
CA LEU A 119 -19.42 3.25 -22.07
C LEU A 119 -19.98 2.11 -22.93
N LEU A 120 -19.13 1.40 -23.68
CA LEU A 120 -19.50 0.18 -24.40
C LEU A 120 -19.98 -0.92 -23.44
N GLY A 121 -19.45 -0.95 -22.21
CA GLY A 121 -19.88 -1.86 -21.15
C GLY A 121 -21.35 -1.71 -20.75
N LEU A 122 -21.99 -0.56 -21.02
CA LEU A 122 -23.43 -0.36 -20.85
C LEU A 122 -24.26 -1.02 -21.96
N ALA A 123 -23.69 -1.20 -23.15
CA ALA A 123 -24.41 -1.71 -24.32
C ALA A 123 -24.79 -3.19 -24.16
N ALA A 124 -23.87 -4.03 -23.65
CA ALA A 124 -24.13 -5.46 -23.53
C ALA A 124 -25.35 -5.80 -22.64
N PRO A 125 -25.51 -5.26 -21.41
CA PRO A 125 -26.72 -5.46 -20.60
C PRO A 125 -28.01 -5.04 -21.32
N LEU A 126 -28.00 -3.88 -21.98
CA LEU A 126 -29.18 -3.34 -22.66
C LEU A 126 -29.56 -4.15 -23.90
N LEU A 127 -28.57 -4.59 -24.70
CA LEU A 127 -28.80 -5.46 -25.84
C LEU A 127 -29.39 -6.79 -25.39
N PHE A 128 -28.83 -7.39 -24.34
CA PHE A 128 -29.31 -8.67 -23.81
C PHE A 128 -30.73 -8.58 -23.26
N GLN A 129 -31.06 -7.48 -22.55
CA GLN A 129 -32.43 -7.23 -22.12
C GLN A 129 -33.39 -7.14 -23.31
N ASN A 130 -33.04 -6.40 -24.37
CA ASN A 130 -33.90 -6.28 -25.55
C ASN A 130 -34.11 -7.64 -26.25
N VAL A 131 -33.09 -8.51 -26.27
CA VAL A 131 -33.24 -9.87 -26.79
C VAL A 131 -34.26 -10.65 -25.97
N ILE A 132 -34.18 -10.64 -24.64
CA ILE A 132 -35.14 -11.37 -23.80
C ILE A 132 -36.53 -10.76 -23.89
N ASP A 133 -36.66 -9.46 -23.66
CA ASP A 133 -37.97 -8.82 -23.48
C ASP A 133 -38.71 -8.60 -24.80
N LYS A 134 -38.02 -8.33 -25.91
CA LYS A 134 -38.67 -8.04 -27.21
C LYS A 134 -38.62 -9.22 -28.16
N VAL A 135 -37.46 -9.88 -28.30
CA VAL A 135 -37.27 -10.91 -29.33
C VAL A 135 -37.85 -12.25 -28.89
N LEU A 136 -37.49 -12.73 -27.71
CA LEU A 136 -38.00 -14.01 -27.20
C LEU A 136 -39.50 -13.95 -26.92
N ALA A 137 -40.00 -12.80 -26.44
CA ALA A 137 -41.44 -12.63 -26.17
C ALA A 137 -42.31 -12.58 -27.44
N HIS A 138 -41.80 -12.03 -28.56
CA HIS A 138 -42.60 -11.81 -29.78
C HIS A 138 -42.17 -12.66 -30.99
N ASN A 139 -41.25 -13.62 -30.81
CA ASN A 139 -40.67 -14.43 -31.90
C ASN A 139 -40.17 -13.62 -33.11
N ALA A 140 -39.65 -12.41 -32.88
CA ALA A 140 -39.23 -11.49 -33.93
C ALA A 140 -37.83 -11.83 -34.49
N GLN A 141 -37.75 -12.82 -35.39
CA GLN A 141 -36.48 -13.33 -35.93
C GLN A 141 -35.61 -12.27 -36.63
N THR A 142 -36.22 -11.29 -37.30
CA THR A 142 -35.49 -10.17 -37.92
C THR A 142 -34.80 -9.30 -36.88
N THR A 143 -35.47 -9.03 -35.75
CA THR A 143 -34.92 -8.24 -34.64
C THR A 143 -33.83 -9.03 -33.90
N LEU A 144 -33.97 -10.37 -33.80
CA LEU A 144 -32.93 -11.25 -33.28
C LEU A 144 -31.63 -11.12 -34.06
N ASN A 145 -31.71 -11.24 -35.40
CA ASN A 145 -30.53 -11.19 -36.26
C ASN A 145 -29.81 -9.85 -36.14
N VAL A 146 -30.55 -8.73 -36.11
CA VAL A 146 -29.98 -7.39 -35.94
C VAL A 146 -29.30 -7.24 -34.57
N LEU A 147 -29.96 -7.68 -33.49
CA LEU A 147 -29.38 -7.64 -32.14
C LEU A 147 -28.16 -8.55 -32.00
N ALA A 148 -28.17 -9.73 -32.64
CA ALA A 148 -27.06 -10.67 -32.63
C ALA A 148 -25.83 -10.08 -33.35
N ILE A 149 -26.03 -9.52 -34.55
CA ILE A 149 -24.97 -8.82 -35.30
C ILE A 149 -24.45 -7.63 -34.49
N GLY A 150 -25.35 -6.85 -33.89
CA GLY A 150 -24.99 -5.73 -33.02
C GLY A 150 -24.18 -6.15 -31.79
N PHE A 151 -24.56 -7.26 -31.14
CA PHE A 151 -23.84 -7.80 -29.99
C PHE A 151 -22.45 -8.30 -30.37
N VAL A 152 -22.33 -9.01 -31.51
CA VAL A 152 -21.03 -9.44 -32.04
C VAL A 152 -20.15 -8.23 -32.36
N ALA A 153 -20.71 -7.20 -33.02
CA ALA A 153 -19.99 -5.96 -33.28
C ALA A 153 -19.51 -5.31 -31.98
N VAL A 154 -20.40 -5.05 -31.01
CA VAL A 154 -20.01 -4.48 -29.71
C VAL A 154 -18.92 -5.30 -29.02
N SER A 155 -19.02 -6.63 -29.05
CA SER A 155 -18.04 -7.54 -28.44
C SER A 155 -16.67 -7.46 -29.13
N VAL A 156 -16.63 -7.39 -30.46
CA VAL A 156 -15.40 -7.22 -31.24
C VAL A 156 -14.76 -5.87 -30.94
N TRP A 157 -15.55 -4.79 -30.91
CA TRP A 157 -15.06 -3.47 -30.57
C TRP A 157 -14.56 -3.38 -29.12
N GLU A 158 -15.28 -3.93 -28.14
CA GLU A 158 -14.85 -3.97 -26.74
C GLU A 158 -13.52 -4.72 -26.61
N THR A 159 -13.37 -5.86 -27.29
CA THR A 159 -12.12 -6.64 -27.30
C THR A 159 -10.97 -5.87 -27.96
N MET A 160 -11.23 -5.23 -29.10
CA MET A 160 -10.24 -4.43 -29.83
C MET A 160 -9.77 -3.22 -29.01
N PHE A 161 -10.69 -2.45 -28.42
CA PHE A 161 -10.34 -1.34 -27.53
C PHE A 161 -9.62 -1.82 -26.27
N GLY A 162 -10.01 -2.98 -25.73
CA GLY A 162 -9.33 -3.63 -24.61
C GLY A 162 -7.88 -3.94 -24.94
N TRP A 163 -7.62 -4.47 -26.13
CA TRP A 163 -6.28 -4.74 -26.63
C TRP A 163 -5.46 -3.47 -26.85
N ILE A 164 -6.04 -2.46 -27.50
CA ILE A 164 -5.37 -1.15 -27.71
C ILE A 164 -5.03 -0.52 -26.36
N ARG A 165 -5.96 -0.50 -25.41
CA ARG A 165 -5.73 0.00 -24.04
C ARG A 165 -4.56 -0.71 -23.39
N SER A 166 -4.55 -2.05 -23.42
CA SER A 166 -3.49 -2.86 -22.81
C SER A 166 -2.13 -2.56 -23.44
N ARG A 167 -2.08 -2.40 -24.77
CA ARG A 167 -0.84 -2.08 -25.48
C ARG A 167 -0.32 -0.67 -25.17
N VAL A 168 -1.17 0.35 -25.28
CA VAL A 168 -0.80 1.75 -24.97
C VAL A 168 -0.34 1.86 -23.51
N TYR A 169 -1.03 1.16 -22.61
CA TYR A 169 -0.66 1.07 -21.21
C TYR A 169 0.72 0.42 -21.01
N ALA A 170 0.99 -0.73 -21.63
CA ALA A 170 2.28 -1.40 -21.54
C ALA A 170 3.43 -0.52 -22.06
N GLU A 171 3.24 0.13 -23.21
CA GLU A 171 4.22 1.05 -23.78
C GLU A 171 4.45 2.27 -22.87
N THR A 172 3.40 2.81 -22.25
CA THR A 172 3.48 3.93 -21.31
C THR A 172 4.23 3.53 -20.04
N SER A 173 3.89 2.38 -19.46
CA SER A 173 4.54 1.82 -18.28
C SER A 173 6.04 1.62 -18.54
N GLN A 174 6.41 1.00 -19.66
CA GLN A 174 7.81 0.77 -20.01
C GLN A 174 8.62 2.07 -20.17
N LYS A 175 8.06 3.11 -20.80
CA LYS A 175 8.74 4.40 -20.96
C LYS A 175 8.98 5.09 -19.61
N ILE A 176 7.97 5.09 -18.74
CA ILE A 176 8.08 5.60 -17.38
C ILE A 176 9.15 4.81 -16.61
N ASP A 177 9.17 3.50 -16.78
CA ASP A 177 10.07 2.59 -16.10
C ASP A 177 11.54 2.87 -16.41
N VAL A 178 11.87 3.02 -17.69
CA VAL A 178 13.24 3.30 -18.16
C VAL A 178 13.70 4.68 -17.72
N GLU A 179 12.84 5.69 -17.84
CA GLU A 179 13.22 7.06 -17.52
C GLU A 179 13.43 7.26 -16.01
N LEU A 180 12.54 6.71 -15.18
CA LEU A 180 12.69 6.75 -13.74
C LEU A 180 13.93 5.96 -13.30
N GLY A 181 14.15 4.76 -13.86
CA GLY A 181 15.35 3.96 -13.57
C GLY A 181 16.65 4.72 -13.86
N ALA A 182 16.73 5.39 -15.02
CA ALA A 182 17.91 6.16 -15.41
C ALA A 182 18.14 7.39 -14.50
N ARG A 183 17.08 8.10 -14.11
CA ARG A 183 17.18 9.24 -13.18
C ARG A 183 17.65 8.79 -11.80
N LEU A 184 17.15 7.66 -11.34
CA LEU A 184 17.48 7.11 -10.03
C LEU A 184 18.95 6.68 -9.97
N PHE A 185 19.42 6.00 -11.01
CA PHE A 185 20.81 5.62 -11.11
C PHE A 185 21.74 6.85 -11.13
N ARG A 186 21.38 7.90 -11.88
CA ARG A 186 22.13 9.17 -11.86
C ARG A 186 22.16 9.81 -10.48
N HIS A 187 21.05 9.81 -9.75
CA HIS A 187 21.00 10.36 -8.40
C HIS A 187 21.83 9.54 -7.41
N LEU A 188 21.78 8.20 -7.51
CA LEU A 188 22.60 7.31 -6.68
C LEU A 188 24.09 7.59 -6.86
N LEU A 189 24.54 7.83 -8.09
CA LEU A 189 25.94 8.19 -8.39
C LEU A 189 26.35 9.58 -7.90
N ALA A 190 25.39 10.49 -7.65
CA ALA A 190 25.64 11.84 -7.16
C ALA A 190 25.66 11.92 -5.61
N LEU A 191 25.43 10.81 -4.91
CA LEU A 191 25.43 10.80 -3.44
C LEU A 191 26.85 10.90 -2.87
N PRO A 192 27.02 11.57 -1.71
CA PRO A 192 28.31 11.70 -1.07
C PRO A 192 28.94 10.37 -0.70
N LEU A 193 30.28 10.31 -0.72
CA LEU A 193 31.03 9.12 -0.29
C LEU A 193 30.66 8.72 1.16
N SER A 194 30.39 9.70 2.02
CA SER A 194 29.96 9.48 3.41
C SER A 194 28.62 8.75 3.55
N TYR A 195 27.77 8.74 2.51
CA TYR A 195 26.56 7.94 2.46
C TYR A 195 26.87 6.45 2.30
N PHE A 196 27.86 6.12 1.46
CA PHE A 196 28.27 4.75 1.16
C PHE A 196 29.11 4.13 2.28
N GLU A 197 29.93 4.91 2.98
CA GLU A 197 30.75 4.42 4.10
C GLU A 197 29.92 3.98 5.32
N LYS A 198 28.74 4.57 5.52
CA LYS A 198 27.88 4.29 6.68
C LYS A 198 26.92 3.11 6.48
N ARG A 199 26.81 2.55 5.26
CA ARG A 199 25.76 1.58 4.90
C ARG A 199 26.33 0.39 4.15
N ARG A 200 25.78 -0.80 4.39
CA ARG A 200 26.18 -2.02 3.66
C ARG A 200 25.70 -1.91 2.21
N VAL A 201 26.51 -2.40 1.27
CA VAL A 201 26.18 -2.42 -0.17
C VAL A 201 24.84 -3.13 -0.43
N GLY A 202 24.57 -4.25 0.26
CA GLY A 202 23.33 -5.01 0.13
C GLY A 202 22.07 -4.25 0.54
N ASP A 203 22.16 -3.35 1.52
CA ASP A 203 21.03 -2.52 1.97
C ASP A 203 20.68 -1.50 0.89
N THR A 204 21.71 -0.88 0.28
CA THR A 204 21.54 0.09 -0.81
C THR A 204 20.93 -0.56 -2.04
N VAL A 205 21.41 -1.74 -2.45
CA VAL A 205 20.86 -2.49 -3.59
C VAL A 205 19.39 -2.89 -3.34
N THR A 206 19.07 -3.37 -2.13
CA THR A 206 17.69 -3.74 -1.76
C THR A 206 16.75 -2.54 -1.82
N ARG A 207 17.22 -1.36 -1.41
CA ARG A 207 16.45 -0.09 -1.46
C ARG A 207 16.22 0.40 -2.89
N VAL A 208 17.20 0.25 -3.79
CA VAL A 208 17.01 0.52 -5.23
C VAL A 208 15.95 -0.40 -5.82
N ARG A 209 15.97 -1.70 -5.47
CA ARG A 209 14.94 -2.65 -5.92
C ARG A 209 13.54 -2.33 -5.40
N GLN A 210 13.42 -1.74 -4.20
CA GLN A 210 12.13 -1.29 -3.67
C GLN A 210 11.52 -0.14 -4.49
N LEU A 211 12.33 0.67 -5.16
CA LEU A 211 11.82 1.71 -6.06
C LEU A 211 11.18 1.13 -7.31
N GLU A 212 11.64 -0.03 -7.80
CA GLU A 212 10.96 -0.74 -8.89
C GLU A 212 9.56 -1.17 -8.47
N THR A 213 9.38 -1.67 -7.24
CA THR A 213 8.05 -2.02 -6.71
C THR A 213 7.13 -0.80 -6.60
N ILE A 214 7.66 0.35 -6.15
CA ILE A 214 6.89 1.60 -6.09
C ILE A 214 6.46 2.03 -7.50
N ARG A 215 7.40 1.98 -8.44
CA ARG A 215 7.20 2.32 -9.84
C ARG A 215 6.14 1.43 -10.50
N GLU A 216 6.26 0.12 -10.30
CA GLU A 216 5.33 -0.90 -10.80
C GLU A 216 3.92 -0.68 -10.24
N PHE A 217 3.75 -0.37 -8.96
CA PHE A 217 2.44 0.00 -8.42
C PHE A 217 1.88 1.26 -9.07
N LEU A 218 2.70 2.28 -9.28
CA LEU A 218 2.23 3.55 -9.85
C LEU A 218 1.82 3.41 -11.29
N THR A 219 2.62 2.72 -12.11
CA THR A 219 2.26 2.44 -13.49
C THR A 219 1.06 1.49 -13.55
N THR A 220 0.97 0.54 -12.62
CA THR A 220 -0.06 -0.51 -12.68
C THR A 220 -1.43 -0.04 -12.16
N ALA A 221 -1.44 0.61 -10.99
CA ALA A 221 -2.65 0.93 -10.25
C ALA A 221 -3.32 2.25 -10.65
N SER A 222 -2.55 3.26 -11.04
CA SER A 222 -3.04 4.65 -11.06
C SER A 222 -4.11 4.92 -12.13
N LEU A 223 -4.03 4.27 -13.29
CA LEU A 223 -4.89 4.61 -14.44
C LEU A 223 -6.33 4.11 -14.29
N SER A 224 -6.52 2.91 -13.74
CA SER A 224 -7.85 2.33 -13.53
C SER A 224 -8.60 2.96 -12.35
N VAL A 225 -7.87 3.37 -11.30
CA VAL A 225 -8.45 3.99 -10.09
C VAL A 225 -9.12 5.34 -10.38
N LEU A 226 -8.72 6.05 -11.44
CA LEU A 226 -9.34 7.33 -11.79
C LEU A 226 -10.70 7.17 -12.47
N VAL A 227 -10.85 6.20 -13.39
CA VAL A 227 -12.05 6.08 -14.25
C VAL A 227 -13.05 5.07 -13.70
N ASP A 228 -12.58 3.97 -13.12
CA ASP A 228 -13.46 2.89 -12.68
C ASP A 228 -14.46 3.34 -11.60
N PRO A 229 -14.09 4.12 -10.57
CA PRO A 229 -15.05 4.59 -9.56
C PRO A 229 -16.14 5.50 -10.13
N LEU A 230 -15.80 6.33 -11.13
CA LEU A 230 -16.79 7.17 -11.81
C LEU A 230 -17.87 6.30 -12.48
N PHE A 231 -17.46 5.27 -13.21
CA PHE A 231 -18.40 4.36 -13.87
C PHE A 231 -19.11 3.42 -12.91
N VAL A 232 -18.47 3.02 -11.80
CA VAL A 232 -19.19 2.34 -10.70
C VAL A 232 -20.36 3.20 -10.23
N GLY A 233 -20.18 4.52 -10.08
CA GLY A 233 -21.27 5.45 -9.80
C GLY A 233 -22.36 5.44 -10.87
N VAL A 234 -21.99 5.48 -12.16
CA VAL A 234 -22.95 5.43 -13.28
C VAL A 234 -23.75 4.11 -13.26
N PHE A 235 -23.10 2.97 -13.08
CA PHE A 235 -23.77 1.66 -13.00
C PHE A 235 -24.66 1.57 -11.75
N MET A 236 -24.24 2.12 -10.61
CA MET A 236 -25.05 2.20 -9.40
C MET A 236 -26.32 3.03 -9.61
N VAL A 237 -26.22 4.18 -10.27
CA VAL A 237 -27.38 5.01 -10.62
C VAL A 237 -28.30 4.25 -11.57
N ALA A 238 -27.76 3.61 -12.61
CA ALA A 238 -28.56 2.78 -13.51
C ALA A 238 -29.29 1.65 -12.75
N MET A 239 -28.62 0.97 -11.83
CA MET A 239 -29.23 -0.08 -11.01
C MET A 239 -30.33 0.45 -10.08
N LEU A 240 -30.13 1.63 -9.49
CA LEU A 240 -31.14 2.29 -8.65
C LEU A 240 -32.41 2.60 -9.46
N LEU A 241 -32.27 3.02 -10.72
CA LEU A 241 -33.39 3.28 -11.63
C LEU A 241 -34.16 2.01 -12.01
N TYR A 242 -33.49 0.84 -12.07
CA TYR A 242 -34.15 -0.45 -12.36
C TYR A 242 -34.94 -0.99 -11.16
N SER A 243 -34.31 -1.07 -9.99
CA SER A 243 -34.98 -1.55 -8.78
C SER A 243 -34.22 -1.10 -7.52
N PRO A 244 -34.82 -0.21 -6.70
CA PRO A 244 -34.24 0.20 -5.42
C PRO A 244 -34.03 -0.97 -4.45
N ALA A 245 -34.89 -1.98 -4.49
CA ALA A 245 -34.80 -3.15 -3.61
C ALA A 245 -33.57 -4.00 -3.92
N LEU A 246 -33.31 -4.28 -5.20
CA LEU A 246 -32.11 -5.03 -5.62
C LEU A 246 -30.84 -4.20 -5.45
N PHE A 247 -30.92 -2.88 -5.67
CA PHE A 247 -29.81 -1.96 -5.39
C PHE A 247 -29.35 -2.06 -3.93
N GLY A 248 -30.28 -2.17 -2.96
CA GLY A 248 -29.97 -2.34 -1.55
C GLY A 248 -29.06 -3.55 -1.27
N ILE A 249 -29.27 -4.67 -1.97
CA ILE A 249 -28.44 -5.88 -1.85
C ILE A 249 -26.99 -5.58 -2.27
N VAL A 250 -26.82 -4.86 -3.37
CA VAL A 250 -25.49 -4.50 -3.91
C VAL A 250 -24.81 -3.43 -3.07
N ALA A 251 -25.57 -2.48 -2.52
CA ALA A 251 -25.04 -1.49 -1.58
C ALA A 251 -24.52 -2.17 -0.30
N VAL A 252 -25.26 -3.15 0.24
CA VAL A 252 -24.83 -3.94 1.41
C VAL A 252 -23.60 -4.78 1.09
N SER A 253 -23.51 -5.40 -0.10
CA SER A 253 -22.32 -6.16 -0.48
C SER A 253 -21.08 -5.28 -0.62
N LEU A 254 -21.24 -4.04 -1.09
CA LEU A 254 -20.18 -3.04 -1.16
C LEU A 254 -19.61 -2.71 0.22
N VAL A 255 -20.50 -2.54 1.22
CA VAL A 255 -20.09 -2.36 2.63
C VAL A 255 -19.37 -3.61 3.13
N GLY A 256 -19.86 -4.82 2.79
CA GLY A 256 -19.20 -6.08 3.10
C GLY A 256 -17.77 -6.17 2.54
N TYR A 257 -17.55 -5.74 1.30
CA TYR A 257 -16.22 -5.68 0.69
C TYR A 257 -15.28 -4.75 1.46
N VAL A 258 -15.75 -3.58 1.88
CA VAL A 258 -14.96 -2.64 2.70
C VAL A 258 -14.60 -3.25 4.06
N ILE A 259 -15.55 -3.92 4.73
CA ILE A 259 -15.31 -4.57 6.02
C ILE A 259 -14.23 -5.64 5.91
N VAL A 260 -14.30 -6.50 4.90
CA VAL A 260 -13.28 -7.53 4.65
C VAL A 260 -11.92 -6.88 4.40
N SER A 261 -11.87 -5.87 3.54
CA SER A 261 -10.62 -5.16 3.23
C SER A 261 -9.98 -4.55 4.48
N VAL A 262 -10.75 -3.81 5.29
CA VAL A 262 -10.25 -3.19 6.53
C VAL A 262 -9.77 -4.25 7.54
N SER A 263 -10.53 -5.34 7.70
CA SER A 263 -10.19 -6.43 8.62
C SER A 263 -8.87 -7.12 8.27
N VAL A 264 -8.61 -7.32 6.98
CA VAL A 264 -7.37 -7.95 6.49
C VAL A 264 -6.18 -7.00 6.56
N THR A 265 -6.40 -5.69 6.43
CA THR A 265 -5.36 -4.66 6.31
C THR A 265 -4.34 -4.67 7.45
N GLY A 266 -4.82 -4.71 8.70
CA GLY A 266 -3.96 -4.61 9.88
C GLY A 266 -2.96 -5.78 9.97
N THR A 267 -3.48 -7.00 9.84
CA THR A 267 -2.68 -8.23 9.88
C THR A 267 -1.75 -8.32 8.68
N LEU A 268 -2.23 -7.96 7.49
CA LEU A 268 -1.43 -7.99 6.26
C LEU A 268 -0.22 -7.05 6.37
N ARG A 269 -0.41 -5.83 6.89
CA ARG A 269 0.67 -4.86 7.11
C ARG A 269 1.80 -5.45 7.96
N GLN A 270 1.47 -6.06 9.10
CA GLN A 270 2.47 -6.64 10.00
C GLN A 270 3.25 -7.78 9.35
N ARG A 271 2.57 -8.62 8.53
CA ARG A 271 3.22 -9.74 7.84
C ARG A 271 4.07 -9.31 6.66
N ILE A 272 3.67 -8.25 5.95
CA ILE A 272 4.49 -7.64 4.90
C ILE A 272 5.79 -7.10 5.52
N GLU A 273 5.72 -6.45 6.68
CA GLU A 273 6.92 -5.96 7.39
C GLU A 273 7.88 -7.12 7.74
N GLU A 274 7.36 -8.20 8.33
CA GLU A 274 8.13 -9.41 8.66
C GLU A 274 8.77 -10.02 7.40
N LYS A 275 8.02 -10.11 6.29
CA LYS A 275 8.53 -10.59 5.00
C LYS A 275 9.71 -9.74 4.52
N PHE A 276 9.62 -8.42 4.62
CA PHE A 276 10.69 -7.53 4.21
C PHE A 276 11.93 -7.63 5.10
N GLU A 277 11.77 -7.72 6.42
CA GLU A 277 12.89 -7.90 7.35
C GLU A 277 13.66 -9.21 7.08
N ARG A 278 12.92 -10.32 6.90
CA ARG A 278 13.51 -11.62 6.57
C ARG A 278 14.20 -11.62 5.22
N GLY A 279 13.59 -10.99 4.22
CA GLY A 279 14.16 -10.82 2.89
C GLY A 279 15.43 -9.98 2.87
N ALA A 280 15.48 -8.88 3.62
CA ALA A 280 16.68 -8.06 3.76
C ALA A 280 17.84 -8.85 4.41
N ALA A 281 17.56 -9.60 5.48
CA ALA A 281 18.56 -10.45 6.12
C ALA A 281 19.06 -11.59 5.20
N SER A 282 18.20 -12.16 4.36
CA SER A 282 18.61 -13.15 3.34
C SER A 282 19.51 -12.52 2.28
N ASN A 283 19.15 -11.36 1.74
CA ASN A 283 20.00 -10.63 0.79
C ASN A 283 21.35 -10.25 1.41
N ALA A 284 21.36 -9.78 2.65
CA ALA A 284 22.59 -9.42 3.36
C ALA A 284 23.52 -10.63 3.52
N LEU A 285 22.98 -11.79 3.89
CA LEU A 285 23.74 -13.04 3.99
C LEU A 285 24.37 -13.43 2.65
N LEU A 286 23.63 -13.29 1.54
CA LEU A 286 24.15 -13.58 0.21
C LEU A 286 25.30 -12.63 -0.16
N VAL A 287 25.15 -11.34 0.09
CA VAL A 287 26.20 -10.34 -0.16
C VAL A 287 27.44 -10.64 0.69
N GLU A 288 27.27 -11.00 1.95
CA GLU A 288 28.36 -11.39 2.85
C GLU A 288 29.08 -12.64 2.38
N SER A 289 28.34 -13.69 1.99
CA SER A 289 28.90 -14.93 1.43
C SER A 289 29.72 -14.69 0.18
N VAL A 290 29.25 -13.85 -0.74
CA VAL A 290 29.94 -13.57 -2.01
C VAL A 290 31.14 -12.65 -1.79
N SER A 291 30.99 -11.61 -0.98
CA SER A 291 32.09 -10.67 -0.69
C SER A 291 33.19 -11.34 0.13
N GLY A 292 32.82 -12.24 1.04
CA GLY A 292 33.72 -13.00 1.91
C GLY A 292 34.11 -14.39 1.37
N ILE A 293 33.86 -14.68 0.09
CA ILE A 293 33.98 -16.05 -0.45
C ILE A 293 35.37 -16.66 -0.25
N GLN A 294 36.42 -15.84 -0.32
CA GLN A 294 37.79 -16.27 -0.07
C GLN A 294 37.97 -16.79 1.36
N THR A 295 37.37 -16.11 2.35
CA THR A 295 37.44 -16.51 3.76
C THR A 295 36.63 -17.79 4.01
N VAL A 296 35.43 -17.86 3.42
CA VAL A 296 34.55 -19.04 3.53
C VAL A 296 35.25 -20.29 2.98
N LYS A 297 35.90 -20.16 1.81
CA LYS A 297 36.66 -21.24 1.16
C LYS A 297 37.93 -21.60 1.93
N ALA A 298 38.69 -20.60 2.39
CA ALA A 298 39.92 -20.82 3.14
C ALA A 298 39.67 -21.51 4.49
N ALA A 299 38.53 -21.24 5.13
CA ALA A 299 38.14 -21.87 6.39
C ALA A 299 37.37 -23.19 6.22
N ALA A 300 37.06 -23.63 5.00
CA ALA A 300 36.30 -24.85 4.70
C ALA A 300 34.94 -24.95 5.44
N VAL A 301 34.27 -23.80 5.62
CA VAL A 301 33.01 -23.67 6.37
C VAL A 301 31.77 -23.63 5.46
N GLU A 302 31.88 -24.03 4.20
CA GLU A 302 30.75 -24.02 3.26
C GLU A 302 29.50 -24.74 3.77
N PRO A 303 29.59 -25.93 4.41
CA PRO A 303 28.40 -26.62 4.92
C PRO A 303 27.65 -25.81 5.99
N GLN A 304 28.37 -25.06 6.82
CA GLN A 304 27.78 -24.21 7.87
C GLN A 304 27.08 -22.99 7.26
N TRP A 305 27.70 -22.39 6.24
CA TRP A 305 27.10 -21.29 5.48
C TRP A 305 25.88 -21.74 4.68
N GLN A 306 25.92 -22.94 4.11
CA GLN A 306 24.79 -23.57 3.42
C GLN A 306 23.61 -23.79 4.37
N ASP A 307 23.83 -24.40 5.54
CA ASP A 307 22.77 -24.59 6.54
C ASP A 307 22.18 -23.25 7.02
N ARG A 308 23.02 -22.23 7.22
CA ARG A 308 22.56 -20.88 7.56
C ARG A 308 21.71 -20.25 6.44
N TRP A 309 22.13 -20.43 5.18
CA TRP A 309 21.37 -19.98 4.02
C TRP A 309 20.01 -20.68 3.92
N GLU A 310 19.98 -21.99 4.09
CA GLU A 310 18.76 -22.80 4.04
C GLU A 310 17.75 -22.37 5.12
N ARG A 311 18.21 -22.14 6.37
CA ARG A 311 17.34 -21.62 7.45
C ARG A 311 16.76 -20.26 7.11
N GLN A 312 17.58 -19.35 6.58
CA GLN A 312 17.14 -17.99 6.23
C GLN A 312 16.18 -17.99 5.03
N LEU A 313 16.42 -18.87 4.05
CA LEU A 313 15.57 -19.07 2.89
C LEU A 313 14.22 -19.65 3.32
N ALA A 314 14.22 -20.67 4.18
CA ALA A 314 13.00 -21.25 4.74
C ALA A 314 12.17 -20.20 5.51
N ALA A 315 12.82 -19.37 6.33
CA ALA A 315 12.14 -18.29 7.07
C ALA A 315 11.51 -17.23 6.12
N THR A 316 12.23 -16.84 5.07
CA THR A 316 11.77 -15.85 4.08
C THR A 316 10.63 -16.41 3.23
N SER A 317 10.72 -17.67 2.84
CA SER A 317 9.66 -18.39 2.11
C SER A 317 8.40 -18.52 2.97
N ALA A 318 8.54 -18.93 4.24
CA ALA A 318 7.42 -19.03 5.17
C ALA A 318 6.76 -17.67 5.46
N ALA A 319 7.54 -16.58 5.56
CA ALA A 319 6.99 -15.24 5.69
C ALA A 319 6.23 -14.79 4.42
N SER A 320 6.78 -15.10 3.25
CA SER A 320 6.12 -14.82 1.96
C SER A 320 4.82 -15.58 1.79
N LEU A 321 4.80 -16.88 2.14
CA LEU A 321 3.61 -17.72 2.09
C LEU A 321 2.51 -17.19 3.02
N ARG A 322 2.87 -16.71 4.23
CA ARG A 322 1.91 -16.10 5.17
C ARG A 322 1.26 -14.84 4.58
N VAL A 323 2.01 -13.98 3.91
CA VAL A 323 1.48 -12.81 3.21
C VAL A 323 0.53 -13.23 2.08
N THR A 324 0.95 -14.18 1.23
CA THR A 324 0.13 -14.70 0.13
C THR A 324 -1.16 -15.33 0.64
N ASN A 325 -1.10 -16.15 1.69
CA ASN A 325 -2.29 -16.81 2.25
C ASN A 325 -3.29 -15.80 2.79
N ILE A 326 -2.84 -14.78 3.53
CA ILE A 326 -3.73 -13.71 4.03
C ILE A 326 -4.37 -12.95 2.86
N GLY A 327 -3.58 -12.59 1.84
CA GLY A 327 -4.08 -11.90 0.65
C GLY A 327 -5.12 -12.73 -0.13
N SER A 328 -4.84 -14.03 -0.29
CA SER A 328 -5.73 -14.99 -0.95
C SER A 328 -7.02 -15.23 -0.16
N THR A 329 -6.94 -15.40 1.17
CA THR A 329 -8.12 -15.54 2.03
C THR A 329 -9.01 -14.29 1.96
N GLY A 330 -8.41 -13.09 1.99
CA GLY A 330 -9.16 -11.84 1.81
C GLY A 330 -9.86 -11.78 0.45
N SER A 331 -9.16 -12.14 -0.63
CA SER A 331 -9.71 -12.15 -1.99
C SER A 331 -10.86 -13.17 -2.13
N GLN A 332 -10.70 -14.36 -1.57
CA GLN A 332 -11.74 -15.40 -1.58
C GLN A 332 -12.96 -15.02 -0.74
N ALA A 333 -12.78 -14.30 0.37
CA ALA A 333 -13.89 -13.76 1.15
C ALA A 333 -14.70 -12.73 0.35
N VAL A 334 -14.03 -11.85 -0.40
CA VAL A 334 -14.69 -10.92 -1.34
C VAL A 334 -15.41 -11.68 -2.45
N GLU A 335 -14.79 -12.72 -3.03
CA GLU A 335 -15.42 -13.54 -4.06
C GLU A 335 -16.66 -14.29 -3.53
N LEU A 336 -16.62 -14.79 -2.30
CA LEU A 336 -17.78 -15.39 -1.65
C LEU A 336 -18.93 -14.40 -1.50
N ILE A 337 -18.66 -13.17 -1.04
CA ILE A 337 -19.67 -12.10 -0.97
C ILE A 337 -20.25 -11.81 -2.35
N SER A 338 -19.43 -11.78 -3.41
CA SER A 338 -19.89 -11.59 -4.79
C SER A 338 -20.84 -12.70 -5.24
N LYS A 339 -20.50 -13.97 -4.96
CA LYS A 339 -21.36 -15.14 -5.28
C LYS A 339 -22.67 -15.12 -4.50
N LEU A 340 -22.63 -14.77 -3.21
CA LEU A 340 -23.84 -14.62 -2.39
C LEU A 340 -24.71 -13.46 -2.87
N THR A 341 -24.10 -12.34 -3.27
CA THR A 341 -24.82 -11.20 -3.86
C THR A 341 -25.50 -11.62 -5.15
N PHE A 342 -24.80 -12.35 -6.03
CA PHE A 342 -25.38 -12.92 -7.25
C PHE A 342 -26.59 -13.80 -6.96
N ALA A 343 -26.47 -14.74 -6.02
CA ALA A 343 -27.57 -15.61 -5.61
C ALA A 343 -28.75 -14.83 -5.01
N ALA A 344 -28.47 -13.81 -4.19
CA ALA A 344 -29.50 -12.95 -3.61
C ALA A 344 -30.23 -12.12 -4.68
N ILE A 345 -29.50 -11.51 -5.62
CA ILE A 345 -30.08 -10.81 -6.77
C ILE A 345 -30.98 -11.74 -7.57
N LEU A 346 -30.54 -12.97 -7.84
CA LEU A 346 -31.34 -13.93 -8.57
C LEU A 346 -32.62 -14.30 -7.81
N PHE A 347 -32.53 -14.59 -6.51
CA PHE A 347 -33.67 -14.99 -5.69
C PHE A 347 -34.71 -13.87 -5.51
N PHE A 348 -34.28 -12.69 -5.03
CA PHE A 348 -35.17 -11.55 -4.83
C PHE A 348 -35.61 -10.93 -6.15
N GLY A 349 -34.75 -10.97 -7.17
CA GLY A 349 -35.06 -10.52 -8.52
C GLY A 349 -36.09 -11.40 -9.19
N ALA A 350 -35.99 -12.72 -9.07
CA ALA A 350 -37.01 -13.64 -9.58
C ALA A 350 -38.37 -13.38 -8.92
N LYS A 351 -38.41 -13.14 -7.60
CA LYS A 351 -39.65 -12.72 -6.91
C LYS A 351 -40.20 -11.40 -7.47
N SER A 352 -39.34 -10.44 -7.77
CA SER A 352 -39.74 -9.15 -8.34
C SER A 352 -40.30 -9.29 -9.76
N VAL A 353 -39.74 -10.22 -10.55
CA VAL A 353 -40.23 -10.59 -11.89
C VAL A 353 -41.58 -11.30 -11.80
N MET A 354 -41.73 -12.26 -10.89
CA MET A 354 -43.01 -12.94 -10.63
C MET A 354 -44.09 -11.96 -10.16
N GLY A 355 -43.70 -10.93 -9.41
CA GLY A 355 -44.59 -9.84 -8.99
C GLY A 355 -44.88 -8.80 -10.07
N GLY A 356 -44.35 -8.93 -11.29
CA GLY A 356 -44.58 -8.01 -12.42
C GLY A 356 -43.89 -6.64 -12.30
N THR A 357 -43.06 -6.43 -11.28
CA THR A 357 -42.35 -5.15 -11.05
C THR A 357 -41.07 -5.00 -11.89
N LEU A 358 -40.53 -6.11 -12.38
CA LEU A 358 -39.31 -6.17 -13.19
C LEU A 358 -39.49 -7.16 -14.33
N THR A 359 -38.93 -6.90 -15.51
CA THR A 359 -38.94 -7.87 -16.60
C THR A 359 -37.84 -8.92 -16.43
N LEU A 360 -37.98 -10.08 -17.07
CA LEU A 360 -36.94 -11.11 -17.06
C LEU A 360 -35.62 -10.58 -17.65
N GLY A 361 -35.68 -9.84 -18.76
CA GLY A 361 -34.52 -9.20 -19.35
C GLY A 361 -33.93 -8.12 -18.44
N GLY A 362 -34.78 -7.38 -17.72
CA GLY A 362 -34.36 -6.39 -16.74
C GLY A 362 -33.58 -6.98 -15.56
N LEU A 363 -33.98 -8.17 -15.08
CA LEU A 363 -33.23 -8.90 -14.06
C LEU A 363 -31.84 -9.32 -14.56
N VAL A 364 -31.75 -9.84 -15.78
CA VAL A 364 -30.47 -10.24 -16.37
C VAL A 364 -29.57 -9.03 -16.58
N ALA A 365 -30.09 -7.92 -17.11
CA ALA A 365 -29.34 -6.68 -17.26
C ALA A 365 -28.87 -6.12 -15.92
N PHE A 366 -29.73 -6.12 -14.89
CA PHE A 366 -29.38 -5.70 -13.53
C PHE A 366 -28.20 -6.52 -13.01
N ASN A 367 -28.24 -7.83 -13.19
CA ASN A 367 -27.14 -8.70 -12.79
C ASN A 367 -25.84 -8.39 -13.55
N MET A 368 -25.89 -8.12 -14.85
CA MET A 368 -24.71 -7.74 -15.62
C MET A 368 -24.12 -6.40 -15.16
N PHE A 369 -24.96 -5.42 -14.79
CA PHE A 369 -24.50 -4.19 -14.14
C PHE A 369 -23.83 -4.47 -12.79
N ALA A 370 -24.40 -5.37 -11.98
CA ALA A 370 -23.81 -5.78 -10.70
C ALA A 370 -22.39 -6.37 -10.85
N GLN A 371 -22.15 -7.13 -11.92
CA GLN A 371 -20.81 -7.65 -12.24
C GLN A 371 -19.84 -6.54 -12.64
N ARG A 372 -20.30 -5.54 -13.41
CA ARG A 372 -19.50 -4.36 -13.77
C ARG A 372 -19.14 -3.51 -12.56
N VAL A 373 -19.98 -3.49 -11.51
CA VAL A 373 -19.68 -2.84 -10.22
C VAL A 373 -18.72 -3.67 -9.36
N SER A 374 -18.94 -4.98 -9.24
CA SER A 374 -18.12 -5.84 -8.38
C SER A 374 -16.67 -5.95 -8.85
N GLY A 375 -16.42 -5.98 -10.16
CA GLY A 375 -15.07 -6.12 -10.74
C GLY A 375 -14.06 -5.07 -10.25
N PRO A 376 -14.32 -3.76 -10.44
CA PRO A 376 -13.50 -2.69 -9.89
C PRO A 376 -13.29 -2.77 -8.38
N VAL A 377 -14.30 -3.18 -7.62
CA VAL A 377 -14.18 -3.26 -6.16
C VAL A 377 -13.23 -4.37 -5.73
N ILE A 378 -13.28 -5.53 -6.39
CA ILE A 378 -12.31 -6.61 -6.18
C ILE A 378 -10.89 -6.11 -6.51
N ARG A 379 -10.73 -5.38 -7.62
CA ARG A 379 -9.44 -4.77 -7.97
C ARG A 379 -8.98 -3.76 -6.92
N LEU A 380 -9.87 -2.91 -6.41
CA LEU A 380 -9.52 -1.96 -5.36
C LEU A 380 -9.01 -2.66 -4.08
N ALA A 381 -9.56 -3.83 -3.74
CA ALA A 381 -9.05 -4.63 -2.63
C ALA A 381 -7.61 -5.11 -2.88
N GLN A 382 -7.28 -5.55 -4.11
CA GLN A 382 -5.92 -5.93 -4.50
C GLN A 382 -4.98 -4.71 -4.50
N LEU A 383 -5.41 -3.61 -5.12
CA LEU A 383 -4.66 -2.36 -5.15
C LEU A 383 -4.40 -1.81 -3.75
N TRP A 384 -5.29 -2.05 -2.80
CA TRP A 384 -5.06 -1.69 -1.41
C TRP A 384 -3.91 -2.49 -0.78
N GLN A 385 -3.76 -3.78 -1.11
CA GLN A 385 -2.63 -4.60 -0.68
C GLN A 385 -1.32 -4.05 -1.27
N ASP A 386 -1.30 -3.80 -2.57
CA ASP A 386 -0.14 -3.23 -3.26
C ASP A 386 0.21 -1.84 -2.69
N PHE A 387 -0.82 -1.02 -2.41
CA PHE A 387 -0.66 0.29 -1.78
C PHE A 387 -0.01 0.20 -0.40
N GLN A 388 -0.39 -0.77 0.45
CA GLN A 388 0.28 -0.97 1.74
C GLN A 388 1.75 -1.36 1.56
N GLN A 389 2.06 -2.22 0.59
CA GLN A 389 3.44 -2.62 0.27
C GLN A 389 4.28 -1.42 -0.20
N VAL A 390 3.70 -0.58 -1.05
CA VAL A 390 4.33 0.65 -1.54
C VAL A 390 4.51 1.67 -0.42
N ARG A 391 3.51 1.86 0.46
CA ARG A 391 3.61 2.80 1.57
C ARG A 391 4.78 2.45 2.49
N ILE A 392 4.93 1.17 2.87
CA ILE A 392 6.06 0.70 3.68
C ILE A 392 7.39 0.94 2.94
N SER A 393 7.42 0.68 1.63
CA SER A 393 8.62 0.91 0.81
C SER A 393 8.99 2.41 0.76
N VAL A 394 8.00 3.31 0.58
CA VAL A 394 8.20 4.77 0.58
C VAL A 394 8.64 5.28 1.95
N GLU A 395 8.04 4.82 3.05
CA GLU A 395 8.46 5.19 4.42
C GLU A 395 9.95 4.88 4.64
N ARG A 396 10.44 3.74 4.13
CA ARG A 396 11.86 3.36 4.21
C ARG A 396 12.77 4.12 3.24
N LEU A 397 12.23 4.57 2.11
CA LEU A 397 12.96 5.30 1.06
C LEU A 397 13.05 6.81 1.30
N GLY A 398 12.09 7.39 2.04
CA GLY A 398 12.10 8.79 2.43
C GLY A 398 13.39 9.20 3.15
N ASP A 399 14.01 8.28 3.89
CA ASP A 399 15.30 8.50 4.54
C ASP A 399 16.49 8.67 3.56
N ILE A 400 16.38 8.16 2.33
CA ILE A 400 17.41 8.27 1.29
C ILE A 400 17.16 9.48 0.39
N LEU A 401 15.93 9.62 -0.09
CA LEU A 401 15.55 10.68 -1.05
C LEU A 401 15.65 12.07 -0.44
N ASN A 402 15.49 12.19 0.88
CA ASN A 402 15.63 13.46 1.59
C ASN A 402 17.07 13.75 2.04
N HIS A 403 18.03 12.87 1.74
CA HIS A 403 19.43 13.14 2.04
C HIS A 403 19.98 14.14 1.00
N PRO A 404 20.57 15.27 1.42
CA PRO A 404 21.10 16.25 0.48
C PRO A 404 22.22 15.63 -0.38
N VAL A 405 22.22 16.02 -1.66
CA VAL A 405 23.20 15.62 -2.69
C VAL A 405 24.47 16.46 -2.55
N GLU A 406 25.63 15.96 -2.99
CA GLU A 406 26.85 16.79 -3.04
C GLU A 406 26.68 17.97 -4.02
N PRO A 407 27.21 19.16 -3.68
CA PRO A 407 27.12 20.35 -4.52
C PRO A 407 27.99 20.29 -5.79
#